data_AF-A0A7L5BKL8-F1
#
_entry.id   AF-A0A7L5BKL8-F1
#
_cell.length_a   1.000
_cell.length_b   1.000
_cell.length_c   1.000
_cell.angle_alpha   90.00
_cell.angle_beta   90.00
_cell.angle_gamma   90.00
#
_symmetry.space_group_name_H-M   'P 1'
#
loop_
_entity.id
_entity.type
_entity.pdbx_description
1 polymer ?
#
loop_
_entity_poly.entity_id
_entity_poly.type
_entity_poly.pdbx_seq_one_letter_code
_entity_poly.pdbx_strand_id
1 'polypeptide(L)'
;MTDAWIAKNGEPWKFERGFCTDLDYLKHLMAGYGYTVTYHGRRFFSMEKAGFRGVPKRISHEQLFERIDAVLVKNGKQPFGWRKA
;
A
#
# COMPACT_ATOMS: atom_id res chain seq x y z
N MET A 1 -10.91 -11.86 -17.17
CA MET A 1 -10.07 -13.07 -17.19
C MET A 1 -9.11 -12.97 -16.02
N THR A 2 -9.18 -13.96 -15.14
CA THR A 2 -8.97 -13.88 -13.70
C THR A 2 -7.98 -14.98 -13.33
N ASP A 3 -6.67 -14.76 -13.57
CA ASP A 3 -5.70 -15.86 -13.47
C ASP A 3 -4.25 -15.44 -13.18
N ALA A 4 -4.04 -14.42 -12.33
CA ALA A 4 -2.66 -14.00 -11.98
C ALA A 4 -2.49 -13.60 -10.50
N TRP A 5 -3.23 -14.25 -9.59
CA TRP A 5 -3.21 -13.93 -8.15
C TRP A 5 -3.02 -15.15 -7.28
N ILE A 6 -1.97 -15.93 -7.58
CA ILE A 6 -1.63 -17.11 -6.81
C ILE A 6 -0.37 -16.80 -6.01
N ALA A 7 -0.55 -16.57 -4.71
CA ALA A 7 0.52 -16.80 -3.75
C ALA A 7 0.97 -18.26 -3.90
N LYS A 8 2.26 -18.53 -3.72
CA LYS A 8 2.83 -19.90 -3.73
C LYS A 8 1.93 -20.81 -2.86
N ASN A 9 1.19 -21.73 -3.48
CA ASN A 9 0.17 -22.63 -2.93
C ASN A 9 -1.32 -22.22 -2.95
N GLY A 10 -1.76 -21.27 -3.78
CA GLY A 10 -3.20 -21.16 -4.12
C GLY A 10 -4.12 -20.69 -2.99
N GLU A 11 -3.58 -20.29 -1.84
CA GLU A 11 -4.34 -19.68 -0.76
C GLU A 11 -4.29 -18.15 -0.87
N PRO A 12 -5.44 -17.46 -1.00
CA PRO A 12 -5.47 -16.02 -0.81
C PRO A 12 -5.08 -15.71 0.63
N TRP A 13 -4.10 -14.83 0.85
CA TRP A 13 -3.71 -14.40 2.19
C TRP A 13 -4.93 -13.78 2.88
N LYS A 14 -5.46 -14.50 3.87
CA LYS A 14 -6.48 -13.99 4.79
C LYS A 14 -5.78 -13.03 5.74
N PHE A 15 -5.67 -11.76 5.36
CA PHE A 15 -5.49 -10.73 6.37
C PHE A 15 -6.78 -10.70 7.19
N GLU A 16 -6.66 -10.82 8.51
CA GLU A 16 -7.81 -10.66 9.41
C GLU A 16 -8.52 -9.37 9.02
N ARG A 17 -9.82 -9.49 8.79
CA ARG A 17 -10.69 -8.40 8.37
C ARG A 17 -10.95 -7.46 9.56
N GLY A 18 -9.89 -7.01 10.21
CA GLY A 18 -9.82 -5.77 10.97
C GLY A 18 -9.11 -4.77 10.07
N PHE A 19 -9.73 -3.61 9.87
CA PHE A 19 -9.11 -2.44 9.24
C PHE A 19 -7.68 -2.23 9.77
N CYS A 20 -6.64 -2.72 9.09
CA CYS A 20 -5.28 -2.37 9.46
C CYS A 20 -4.96 -0.99 8.87
N THR A 21 -5.59 0.01 9.48
CA THR A 21 -5.24 1.44 9.43
C THR A 21 -3.95 1.73 10.20
N ASP A 22 -3.17 0.70 10.56
CA ASP A 22 -1.92 0.89 11.27
C ASP A 22 -0.92 1.55 10.32
N LEU A 23 -0.87 2.87 10.47
CA LEU A 23 0.00 3.73 9.72
C LEU A 23 1.48 3.36 9.94
N ASP A 24 1.83 2.88 11.13
CA ASP A 24 3.21 2.53 11.42
C ASP A 24 3.61 1.25 10.71
N TYR A 25 2.73 0.24 10.65
CA TYR A 25 2.95 -0.91 9.79
C TYR A 25 3.17 -0.51 8.32
N LEU A 26 2.29 0.35 7.77
CA LEU A 26 2.43 0.81 6.37
C LEU A 26 3.72 1.61 6.14
N LYS A 27 4.13 2.45 7.09
CA LYS A 27 5.42 3.17 7.04
C LYS A 27 6.59 2.20 7.01
N HIS A 28 6.62 1.22 7.91
CA HIS A 28 7.71 0.24 7.98
C HIS A 28 7.79 -0.62 6.72
N LEU A 29 6.64 -1.10 6.23
CA LEU A 29 6.56 -1.88 5.00
C LEU A 29 7.08 -1.08 3.81
N MET A 30 6.59 0.15 3.62
CA MET A 30 6.98 1.00 2.50
C MET A 30 8.42 1.50 2.61
N ALA A 31 8.93 1.71 3.82
CA ALA A 31 10.34 2.04 4.05
C ALA A 31 11.26 0.92 3.54
N GLY A 32 10.86 -0.36 3.69
CA GLY A 32 11.58 -1.50 3.11
C GLY A 32 11.67 -1.47 1.57
N TYR A 33 10.74 -0.78 0.91
CA TYR A 33 10.75 -0.56 -0.55
C TYR A 33 11.32 0.80 -0.96
N GLY A 34 11.87 1.58 -0.03
CA GLY A 34 12.43 2.91 -0.30
C GLY A 34 11.39 4.00 -0.50
N TYR A 35 10.21 3.88 0.13
CA TYR A 35 9.16 4.89 0.13
C TYR A 35 8.87 5.39 1.54
N THR A 36 8.56 6.68 1.65
CA THR A 36 8.13 7.32 2.89
C THR A 36 6.62 7.57 2.82
N VAL A 37 5.89 7.02 3.78
CA VAL A 37 4.45 7.30 3.98
C VAL A 37 4.29 8.30 5.11
N THR A 38 3.51 9.35 4.88
CA THR A 38 3.23 10.39 5.88
C THR A 38 1.74 10.59 6.01
N TYR A 39 1.25 10.68 7.25
CA TYR A 39 -0.13 11.05 7.55
C TYR A 39 -0.21 12.54 7.86
N HIS A 40 -1.13 13.24 7.18
CA HIS A 40 -1.32 14.68 7.31
C HIS A 40 -2.55 15.05 8.15
N GLY A 41 -3.21 14.08 8.78
CA GLY A 41 -4.50 14.30 9.44
C GLY A 41 -5.69 14.22 8.47
N ARG A 42 -6.92 14.20 9.02
CA ARG A 42 -8.19 14.24 8.25
C ARG A 42 -8.26 13.21 7.10
N ARG A 43 -7.68 12.01 7.29
CA ARG A 43 -7.62 10.94 6.27
C ARG A 43 -6.83 11.27 5.01
N PHE A 44 -5.95 12.28 5.06
CA PHE A 44 -4.99 12.57 4.00
C PHE A 44 -3.63 11.96 4.31
N PHE A 45 -3.03 11.40 3.26
CA PHE A 45 -1.73 10.76 3.31
C PHE A 45 -0.82 11.37 2.24
N SER A 46 0.46 11.05 2.27
CA SER A 46 1.36 11.20 1.14
C SER A 46 2.29 10.01 1.11
N MET A 47 2.68 9.59 -0.09
CA MET A 47 3.64 8.51 -0.29
C MET A 47 4.61 8.94 -1.39
N GLU A 48 5.86 9.14 -0.99
CA GLU A 48 6.92 9.63 -1.86
C GLU A 48 8.16 8.72 -1.74
N LYS A 49 9.09 8.79 -2.70
CA LYS A 49 10.35 8.04 -2.57
C LYS A 49 11.17 8.56 -1.40
N ALA A 50 11.96 7.68 -0.78
CA ALA A 50 12.89 8.06 0.27
C ALA A 50 13.84 9.17 -0.25
N GLY A 51 13.99 10.23 0.55
CA GLY A 51 14.81 11.39 0.17
C GLY A 51 14.13 12.39 -0.78
N PHE A 52 12.82 12.26 -1.06
CA PHE A 52 12.09 13.26 -1.83
C PHE A 52 12.20 14.65 -1.18
N ARG A 53 12.64 15.64 -1.98
CA ARG A 53 12.73 17.05 -1.59
C ARG A 53 11.72 17.86 -2.41
N GLY A 54 10.58 18.18 -1.81
CA GLY A 54 9.50 18.92 -2.46
C GLY A 54 8.24 18.96 -1.61
N VAL A 55 7.16 19.51 -2.17
CA VAL A 55 5.84 19.53 -1.52
C VAL A 55 5.19 18.16 -1.72
N PRO A 56 4.99 17.36 -0.64
CA PRO A 56 4.41 16.02 -0.77
C PRO A 56 2.96 16.11 -1.25
N LYS A 57 2.57 15.26 -2.21
CA LYS A 57 1.20 15.26 -2.72
C LYS A 57 0.27 14.63 -1.68
N ARG A 58 -0.72 15.40 -1.23
CA ARG A 58 -1.80 14.89 -0.39
C ARG A 58 -2.71 14.00 -1.22
N ILE A 59 -2.87 12.77 -0.78
CA ILE A 59 -3.69 11.73 -1.41
C ILE A 59 -4.71 11.20 -0.41
N SER A 60 -5.85 10.73 -0.92
CA SER A 60 -6.85 10.05 -0.10
C SER A 60 -6.34 8.70 0.39
N HIS A 61 -7.06 8.11 1.34
CA HIS A 61 -6.80 6.74 1.80
C HIS A 61 -6.83 5.74 0.63
N GLU A 62 -7.84 5.80 -0.23
CA GLU A 62 -7.96 4.89 -1.39
C GLU A 62 -6.76 5.03 -2.34
N GLN A 63 -6.36 6.27 -2.65
CA GLN A 63 -5.20 6.54 -3.49
C GLN A 63 -3.88 6.07 -2.86
N LEU A 64 -3.77 6.08 -1.53
CA LEU A 64 -2.61 5.50 -0.84
C LEU A 64 -2.55 3.98 -1.09
N PHE A 65 -3.66 3.28 -0.91
CA PHE A 65 -3.71 1.83 -1.14
C PHE A 65 -3.44 1.46 -2.60
N GLU A 66 -3.97 2.21 -3.56
CA GLU A 66 -3.65 2.00 -4.99
C GLU A 66 -2.14 2.11 -5.27
N ARG A 67 -1.46 3.08 -4.65
CA ARG A 67 0.00 3.25 -4.80
C ARG A 67 0.78 2.12 -4.13
N ILE A 68 0.38 1.73 -2.93
CA ILE A 68 1.00 0.63 -2.19
C ILE A 68 0.86 -0.66 -2.98
N ASP A 69 -0.33 -0.93 -3.51
CA ASP A 69 -0.64 -2.09 -4.35
C ASP A 69 0.26 -2.13 -5.59
N ALA A 70 0.46 -0.98 -6.25
CA ALA A 70 1.37 -0.88 -7.39
C ALA A 70 2.84 -1.19 -7.00
N VAL A 71 3.30 -0.73 -5.83
CA VAL A 71 4.64 -1.05 -5.32
C VAL A 71 4.77 -2.53 -5.00
N LEU A 72 3.76 -3.15 -4.37
CA LEU A 72 3.77 -4.57 -4.05
C LEU A 72 3.82 -5.43 -5.32
N VAL A 73 2.93 -5.18 -6.28
CA VAL A 73 2.89 -5.90 -7.56
C VAL A 73 4.22 -5.80 -8.29
N LYS A 74 4.83 -4.60 -8.33
CA LYS A 74 6.14 -4.40 -8.96
C LYS A 74 7.25 -5.23 -8.31
N ASN A 75 7.16 -5.47 -7.00
CA ASN A 75 8.13 -6.28 -6.25
C ASN A 75 7.73 -7.77 -6.18
N GLY A 76 6.78 -8.23 -7.01
CA GLY A 76 6.32 -9.61 -7.04
C GLY A 76 5.54 -10.03 -5.79
N LYS A 77 4.96 -9.05 -5.08
CA LYS A 77 4.13 -9.26 -3.89
C LYS A 77 2.65 -9.09 -4.23
N GLN A 78 1.83 -9.79 -3.47
CA GLN A 78 0.38 -9.68 -3.55
C GLN A 78 -0.06 -8.31 -3.00
N PRO A 79 -0.87 -7.54 -3.73
CA PRO A 79 -1.38 -6.27 -3.23
C PRO A 79 -2.54 -6.47 -2.24
N PHE A 80 -2.91 -5.42 -1.51
CA PHE A 80 -3.93 -5.47 -0.45
C PHE A 80 -5.35 -5.66 -0.99
N GLY A 81 -5.56 -5.41 -2.28
CA GLY A 81 -6.83 -5.74 -2.93
C GLY A 81 -7.92 -4.70 -2.67
N TRP A 82 -7.56 -3.42 -2.53
CA TRP A 82 -8.54 -2.33 -2.57
C TRP A 82 -9.04 -2.14 -4.01
N ARG A 83 -9.76 -3.12 -4.53
CA ARG A 83 -10.54 -2.98 -5.76
C ARG A 83 -11.96 -3.32 -5.38
N LYS A 84 -12.83 -2.31 -5.36
CA LYS A 84 -14.27 -2.57 -5.45
C LYS A 84 -14.48 -3.44 -6.69
N ALA A 85 -15.04 -4.63 -6.48
CA ALA A 85 -15.68 -5.38 -7.53
C ALA A 85 -16.86 -4.58 -8.08
#